data_AF-A0A941A0E2-F1
#
_entry.id   AF-A0A941A0E2-F1
#
_cell.length_a   1.000
_cell.length_b   1.000
_cell.length_c   1.000
_cell.angle_alpha   90.00
_cell.angle_beta   90.00
_cell.angle_gamma   90.00
#
_symmetry.space_group_name_H-M   'P 1'
#
loop_
_entity.id
_entity.type
_entity.pdbx_description
1 polymer ?
#
loop_
_entity_poly.entity_id
_entity_poly.type
_entity_poly.pdbx_seq_one_letter_code
_entity_poly.pdbx_strand_id
1 'polypeptide(L)'
;MRSKTKRLMVATFCLMALLASVVFAYGTSVAQVPGGTLDPLSIPQFVEPLVIPPVMPAKGVQFDKSIGKFVPYYEIEVVQFNQQVLPQRDINNAQLNPTTVWSYAAVGRPETRNYPAWTIENLKDLPSRVKWVNNLKDASGNYLPHLLPIDQTLHWANPSMDCIDHDHGMMMQQMRNMVMTDCRGQSQEPYRGPVPIVTHVHGAHVQPNSDGYPEAWYLPAANNVGGFATEGTRYDDIFGGSGRGKGFAVFQYPNDQRSTTLWYHDHTLGMTRANVYAGPAGFFMIRDLKDLSLGLPGPAPLPGVDPNGNPLVRKFIREIPIVIQDRSFNADGSLFYPGNRAFFESLNVPGKPEQFPDAGVLDIPFIPDFAQGGGRSDVSPIWNPEFFGNTMVVNGKTWPFLKVEQSRYRLRFLNGSDSRFLILQNDNHLPFWQIGADGGFLPAPVQLDRLLIAPAERADVIVDFSNVPVGTEIVL
;
A
#
# COMPACT_ATOMS: atom_id res chain seq x y z
N MET A 1 45.73 34.65 -76.57
CA MET A 1 47.10 34.77 -75.99
C MET A 1 46.94 35.26 -74.54
N ARG A 2 47.29 34.61 -73.43
CA ARG A 2 48.08 33.41 -73.09
C ARG A 2 47.42 32.72 -71.89
N SER A 3 47.07 31.44 -72.05
CA SER A 3 47.37 30.31 -71.14
C SER A 3 48.07 30.62 -69.79
N LYS A 4 47.47 30.16 -68.68
CA LYS A 4 48.12 29.21 -67.76
C LYS A 4 47.10 28.54 -66.82
N THR A 5 47.18 27.21 -66.84
CA THR A 5 46.54 26.16 -66.06
C THR A 5 46.70 26.32 -64.55
N LYS A 6 45.63 26.07 -63.77
CA LYS A 6 45.73 25.65 -62.36
C LYS A 6 44.91 24.37 -62.16
N ARG A 7 45.61 23.35 -61.66
CA ARG A 7 45.12 22.00 -61.38
C ARG A 7 44.20 22.03 -60.15
N LEU A 8 43.10 21.28 -60.26
CA LEU A 8 42.21 20.88 -59.19
C LEU A 8 42.94 19.80 -58.35
N MET A 9 43.16 20.06 -57.06
CA MET A 9 43.58 19.03 -56.09
C MET A 9 42.37 18.70 -55.23
N VAL A 10 41.83 17.50 -55.46
CA VAL A 10 40.90 16.82 -54.55
C VAL A 10 41.76 16.19 -53.46
N ALA A 11 41.53 16.56 -52.21
CA ALA A 11 42.14 15.90 -51.05
C ALA A 11 41.02 15.30 -50.18
N THR A 12 41.10 13.98 -50.08
CA THR A 12 40.25 13.03 -49.38
C THR A 12 40.20 13.31 -47.88
N PHE A 13 39.00 13.41 -47.30
CA PHE A 13 38.80 13.36 -45.85
C PHE A 13 38.81 11.90 -45.39
N CYS A 14 39.82 11.51 -44.62
CA CYS A 14 39.86 10.24 -43.89
C CYS A 14 38.86 10.26 -42.73
N LEU A 15 37.85 9.39 -42.80
CA LEU A 15 36.95 9.07 -41.70
C LEU A 15 37.64 8.00 -40.83
N MET A 16 38.19 8.37 -39.67
CA MET A 16 38.54 7.38 -38.65
C MET A 16 37.28 7.04 -37.86
N ALA A 17 36.76 5.83 -38.06
CA ALA A 17 35.75 5.24 -37.21
C ALA A 17 36.41 4.78 -35.89
N LEU A 18 36.09 5.44 -34.79
CA LEU A 18 36.36 4.91 -33.45
C LEU A 18 35.19 4.01 -33.05
N LEU A 19 35.40 2.69 -33.12
CA LEU A 19 34.55 1.70 -32.46
C LEU A 19 34.75 1.83 -30.94
N ALA A 20 33.90 2.63 -30.29
CA ALA A 20 33.68 2.52 -28.86
C ALA A 20 32.58 1.47 -28.64
N SER A 21 33.00 0.25 -28.31
CA SER A 21 32.13 -0.78 -27.76
C SER A 21 31.52 -0.27 -26.45
N VAL A 22 30.25 0.15 -26.52
CA VAL A 22 29.43 0.42 -25.34
C VAL A 22 29.10 -0.93 -24.71
N VAL A 23 29.88 -1.31 -23.71
CA VAL A 23 29.48 -2.36 -22.77
C VAL A 23 28.35 -1.76 -21.93
N PHE A 24 27.11 -2.14 -22.21
CA PHE A 24 26.02 -1.97 -21.24
C PHE A 24 26.33 -2.87 -20.05
N ALA A 25 27.03 -2.32 -19.06
CA ALA A 25 26.97 -2.88 -17.72
C ALA A 25 25.54 -2.67 -17.22
N TYR A 26 24.78 -3.75 -17.09
CA TYR A 26 23.55 -3.77 -16.29
C TYR A 26 23.94 -3.54 -14.82
N GLY A 27 24.19 -2.28 -14.47
CA GLY A 27 24.29 -1.87 -13.08
C GLY A 27 22.88 -1.85 -12.50
N THR A 28 22.57 -2.81 -11.63
CA THR A 28 21.42 -2.67 -10.74
C THR A 28 21.71 -1.48 -9.83
N SER A 29 21.03 -0.35 -10.05
CA SER A 29 21.11 0.80 -9.16
C SER A 29 20.32 0.48 -7.88
N VAL A 30 20.94 -0.26 -6.96
CA VAL A 30 20.42 -0.45 -5.61
C VAL A 30 21.04 0.65 -4.74
N ALA A 31 20.23 1.63 -4.34
CA ALA A 31 20.68 2.73 -3.50
C ALA A 31 19.95 2.70 -2.15
N GLN A 32 20.69 2.94 -1.07
CA GLN A 32 20.09 3.33 0.19
C GLN A 32 19.23 4.57 -0.03
N VAL A 33 18.05 4.58 0.59
CA VAL A 33 17.19 5.74 0.57
C VAL A 33 17.80 6.79 1.53
N PRO A 34 17.92 8.06 1.11
CA PRO A 34 18.30 9.16 1.98
C PRO A 34 17.63 9.09 3.37
N GLY A 35 18.39 9.25 4.47
CA GLY A 35 17.79 9.27 5.82
C GLY A 35 18.20 8.17 6.79
N GLY A 36 19.28 7.42 6.54
CA GLY A 36 19.73 6.35 7.47
C GLY A 36 18.84 5.11 7.45
N THR A 37 18.17 4.84 6.32
CA THR A 37 17.39 3.63 6.10
C THR A 37 18.27 2.37 6.13
N LEU A 38 17.68 1.23 6.50
CA LEU A 38 18.29 -0.08 6.35
C LEU A 38 18.78 -0.27 4.90
N ASP A 39 20.00 -0.76 4.74
CA ASP A 39 20.55 -1.07 3.42
C ASP A 39 19.75 -2.24 2.81
N PRO A 40 19.07 -2.06 1.67
CA PRO A 40 18.34 -3.17 1.04
C PRO A 40 19.27 -4.32 0.64
N LEU A 41 20.57 -4.07 0.42
CA LEU A 41 21.55 -5.13 0.13
C LEU A 41 21.91 -5.96 1.36
N SER A 42 21.65 -5.49 2.57
CA SER A 42 21.88 -6.28 3.78
C SER A 42 20.72 -7.25 4.08
N ILE A 43 19.60 -7.14 3.37
CA ILE A 43 18.43 -7.98 3.58
C ILE A 43 18.56 -9.23 2.67
N PRO A 44 18.64 -10.44 3.22
CA PRO A 44 18.72 -11.65 2.40
C PRO A 44 17.41 -11.86 1.63
N GLN A 45 17.53 -12.14 0.33
CA GLN A 45 16.40 -12.39 -0.57
C GLN A 45 16.06 -13.88 -0.61
N PHE A 46 14.78 -14.19 -0.82
CA PHE A 46 14.27 -15.55 -1.07
C PHE A 46 14.52 -16.55 0.06
N VAL A 47 14.63 -16.07 1.31
CA VAL A 47 14.85 -16.92 2.50
C VAL A 47 13.58 -17.20 3.32
N GLU A 48 12.53 -16.41 3.12
CA GLU A 48 11.24 -16.56 3.82
C GLU A 48 10.15 -17.06 2.86
N PRO A 49 9.28 -18.00 3.28
CA PRO A 49 8.20 -18.47 2.43
C PRO A 49 7.15 -17.37 2.22
N LEU A 50 6.59 -17.30 1.02
CA LEU A 50 5.47 -16.43 0.68
C LEU A 50 4.26 -16.76 1.55
N VAL A 51 3.72 -15.76 2.22
CA VAL A 51 2.44 -15.89 2.93
C VAL A 51 1.33 -16.01 1.90
N ILE A 52 0.45 -17.00 2.04
CA ILE A 52 -0.81 -17.09 1.29
C ILE A 52 -1.89 -16.54 2.21
N PRO A 53 -2.49 -15.36 1.94
CA PRO A 53 -3.50 -14.75 2.78
C PRO A 53 -4.66 -15.73 3.06
N PRO A 54 -4.92 -16.11 4.34
CA PRO A 54 -6.06 -16.94 4.69
C PRO A 54 -7.40 -16.21 4.46
N VAL A 55 -8.52 -16.92 4.63
CA VAL A 55 -9.86 -16.34 4.46
C VAL A 55 -10.35 -15.72 5.78
N MET A 56 -10.72 -14.44 5.74
CA MET A 56 -11.27 -13.67 6.85
C MET A 56 -12.52 -14.37 7.40
N PRO A 57 -12.57 -14.73 8.69
CA PRO A 57 -13.75 -15.37 9.27
C PRO A 57 -14.90 -14.36 9.40
N ALA A 58 -16.08 -14.77 8.96
CA ALA A 58 -17.31 -14.03 9.29
C ALA A 58 -17.55 -14.09 10.81
N LYS A 59 -18.10 -13.01 11.36
CA LYS A 59 -18.61 -13.00 12.74
C LYS A 59 -19.83 -13.92 12.88
N GLY A 60 -20.64 -14.00 11.82
CA GLY A 60 -21.82 -14.84 11.73
C GLY A 60 -22.66 -14.43 10.53
N VAL A 61 -23.98 -14.59 10.66
CA VAL A 61 -24.95 -14.13 9.67
C VAL A 61 -25.90 -13.10 10.30
N GLN A 62 -26.40 -12.18 9.49
CA GLN A 62 -27.45 -11.24 9.88
C GLN A 62 -28.62 -11.32 8.91
N PHE A 63 -29.84 -11.15 9.40
CA PHE A 63 -31.01 -11.08 8.53
C PHE A 63 -31.09 -9.72 7.84
N ASP A 64 -31.06 -9.73 6.50
CA ASP A 64 -31.30 -8.57 5.68
C ASP A 64 -32.78 -8.51 5.28
N LYS A 65 -33.50 -7.53 5.85
CA LYS A 65 -34.92 -7.32 5.60
C LYS A 65 -35.22 -6.88 4.16
N SER A 66 -34.28 -6.22 3.48
CA SER A 66 -34.52 -5.68 2.13
C SER A 66 -34.61 -6.79 1.07
N ILE A 67 -33.92 -7.91 1.30
CA ILE A 67 -33.89 -9.08 0.40
C ILE A 67 -34.48 -10.35 1.03
N GLY A 68 -34.88 -10.30 2.31
CA GLY A 68 -35.47 -11.43 3.04
C GLY A 68 -34.54 -12.63 3.24
N LYS A 69 -33.22 -12.41 3.36
CA LYS A 69 -32.21 -13.48 3.48
C LYS A 69 -31.22 -13.24 4.61
N PHE A 70 -30.67 -14.32 5.16
CA PHE A 70 -29.48 -14.23 6.01
C PHE A 70 -28.24 -13.99 5.14
N VAL A 71 -27.48 -12.96 5.47
CA VAL A 71 -26.26 -12.55 4.78
C VAL A 71 -25.04 -12.68 5.69
N PRO A 72 -23.84 -12.98 5.16
CA PRO A 72 -22.61 -12.94 5.92
C PRO A 72 -22.40 -11.56 6.58
N TYR A 73 -22.03 -11.59 7.86
CA TYR A 73 -21.71 -10.39 8.64
C TYR A 73 -20.30 -10.51 9.22
N TYR A 74 -19.50 -9.48 8.98
CA TYR A 74 -18.12 -9.37 9.45
C TYR A 74 -18.00 -8.21 10.43
N GLU A 75 -17.14 -8.37 11.43
CA GLU A 75 -16.64 -7.27 12.26
C GLU A 75 -15.13 -7.26 12.11
N ILE A 76 -14.62 -6.20 11.49
CA ILE A 76 -13.22 -6.10 11.09
C ILE A 76 -12.65 -4.81 11.67
N GLU A 77 -11.58 -4.93 12.42
CA GLU A 77 -10.87 -3.82 13.05
C GLU A 77 -9.56 -3.53 12.34
N VAL A 78 -9.24 -2.24 12.15
CA VAL A 78 -7.85 -1.83 11.90
C VAL A 78 -7.13 -1.74 13.25
N VAL A 79 -5.98 -2.41 13.34
CA VAL A 79 -5.19 -2.57 14.57
C VAL A 79 -3.70 -2.46 14.28
N GLN A 80 -2.95 -2.00 15.29
CA GLN A 80 -1.49 -2.01 15.28
C GLN A 80 -0.93 -3.28 15.93
N PHE A 81 0.08 -3.89 15.32
CA PHE A 81 0.82 -5.03 15.86
C PHE A 81 2.22 -5.12 15.24
N ASN A 82 3.06 -6.00 15.78
CA ASN A 82 4.39 -6.27 15.23
C ASN A 82 4.35 -7.53 14.36
N GLN A 83 4.90 -7.44 13.14
CA GLN A 83 5.03 -8.57 12.22
C GLN A 83 6.48 -8.66 11.71
N GLN A 84 6.99 -9.88 11.60
CA GLN A 84 8.30 -10.14 10.99
C GLN A 84 8.23 -10.00 9.46
N VAL A 85 8.24 -8.76 8.96
CA VAL A 85 8.19 -8.42 7.52
C VAL A 85 9.56 -8.64 6.86
N LEU A 86 10.62 -8.12 7.49
CA LEU A 86 12.00 -8.44 7.18
C LEU A 86 12.31 -9.90 7.57
N PRO A 87 13.32 -10.56 6.99
CA PRO A 87 13.79 -11.86 7.45
C PRO A 87 14.27 -11.77 8.91
N GLN A 88 14.34 -12.89 9.62
CA GLN A 88 14.78 -12.86 11.03
C GLN A 88 16.23 -12.36 11.20
N ARG A 89 17.06 -12.54 10.17
CA ARG A 89 18.47 -12.16 10.19
C ARG A 89 18.89 -11.48 8.90
N ASP A 90 19.86 -10.58 8.99
CA ASP A 90 20.52 -9.96 7.85
C ASP A 90 21.59 -10.88 7.23
N ILE A 91 22.26 -10.44 6.16
CA ILE A 91 23.34 -11.20 5.50
C ILE A 91 24.57 -11.45 6.40
N ASN A 92 24.74 -10.65 7.46
CA ASN A 92 25.82 -10.77 8.43
C ASN A 92 25.37 -11.57 9.67
N ASN A 93 24.21 -12.23 9.62
CA ASN A 93 23.60 -13.01 10.69
C ASN A 93 23.16 -12.19 11.92
N ALA A 94 23.11 -10.86 11.80
CA ALA A 94 22.56 -9.96 12.82
C ALA A 94 21.03 -10.08 12.88
N GLN A 95 20.45 -9.96 14.07
CA GLN A 95 18.99 -10.06 14.26
C GLN A 95 18.31 -8.80 13.69
N LEU A 96 17.29 -9.01 12.86
CA LEU A 96 16.38 -7.94 12.43
C LEU A 96 15.09 -8.01 13.25
N ASN A 97 14.61 -6.87 13.72
CA ASN A 97 13.42 -6.80 14.56
C ASN A 97 12.14 -6.94 13.71
N PRO A 98 11.04 -7.43 14.31
CA PRO A 98 9.71 -7.28 13.74
C PRO A 98 9.36 -5.82 13.47
N THR A 99 8.68 -5.57 12.35
CA THR A 99 8.19 -4.26 11.95
C THR A 99 6.84 -4.00 12.61
N THR A 100 6.67 -2.82 13.23
CA THR A 100 5.34 -2.35 13.61
C THR A 100 4.55 -1.96 12.37
N VAL A 101 3.39 -2.60 12.18
CA VAL A 101 2.48 -2.40 11.06
C VAL A 101 1.05 -2.23 11.56
N TRP A 102 0.22 -1.68 10.70
CA TRP A 102 -1.23 -1.74 10.84
C TRP A 102 -1.78 -2.78 9.87
N SER A 103 -2.91 -3.39 10.24
CA SER A 103 -3.69 -4.19 9.28
C SER A 103 -5.13 -4.32 9.77
N TYR A 104 -5.97 -4.87 8.90
CA TYR A 104 -7.31 -5.29 9.24
C TYR A 104 -7.33 -6.73 9.79
N ALA A 105 -8.07 -6.95 10.88
CA ALA A 105 -8.23 -8.23 11.54
C ALA A 105 -9.68 -8.43 12.00
N ALA A 106 -10.12 -9.66 12.23
CA ALA A 106 -11.44 -9.92 12.79
C ALA A 106 -11.49 -9.47 14.26
N VAL A 107 -12.55 -8.75 14.63
CA VAL A 107 -12.71 -8.19 15.98
C VAL A 107 -12.68 -9.29 17.04
N GLY A 108 -11.78 -9.14 18.01
CA GLY A 108 -11.61 -10.08 19.13
C GLY A 108 -10.94 -11.40 18.73
N ARG A 109 -10.28 -11.44 17.57
CA ARG A 109 -9.56 -12.60 17.03
C ARG A 109 -8.12 -12.24 16.67
N PRO A 110 -7.22 -12.06 17.66
CA PRO A 110 -5.85 -11.64 17.42
C PRO A 110 -5.06 -12.59 16.51
N GLU A 111 -5.45 -13.87 16.40
CA GLU A 111 -4.88 -14.85 15.47
C GLU A 111 -5.08 -14.49 13.99
N THR A 112 -6.01 -13.58 13.69
CA THR A 112 -6.27 -13.10 12.32
C THR A 112 -5.45 -11.85 11.96
N ARG A 113 -4.64 -11.32 12.88
CA ARG A 113 -3.75 -10.19 12.62
C ARG A 113 -2.64 -10.62 11.67
N ASN A 114 -2.70 -10.11 10.44
CA ASN A 114 -1.72 -10.38 9.39
C ASN A 114 -1.65 -9.16 8.48
N TYR A 115 -0.46 -8.81 8.04
CA TYR A 115 -0.21 -7.83 6.98
C TYR A 115 0.29 -8.61 5.74
N PRO A 116 -0.38 -8.55 4.58
CA PRO A 116 -1.69 -7.93 4.34
C PRO A 116 -2.80 -8.64 5.12
N ALA A 117 -3.95 -8.00 5.26
CA ALA A 117 -5.10 -8.58 5.92
C ALA A 117 -5.62 -9.84 5.20
N TRP A 118 -6.33 -10.70 5.94
CA TRP A 118 -6.94 -11.90 5.38
C TRP A 118 -7.98 -11.56 4.29
N THR A 119 -8.17 -12.46 3.34
CA THR A 119 -9.06 -12.29 2.18
C THR A 119 -10.52 -12.42 2.59
N ILE A 120 -11.37 -11.46 2.24
CA ILE A 120 -12.82 -11.60 2.35
C ILE A 120 -13.33 -12.30 1.09
N GLU A 121 -13.86 -13.51 1.22
CA GLU A 121 -14.42 -14.30 0.12
C GLU A 121 -15.96 -14.15 0.10
N ASN A 122 -16.52 -13.66 -1.01
CA ASN A 122 -17.95 -13.45 -1.19
C ASN A 122 -18.47 -14.23 -2.40
N LEU A 123 -19.75 -14.60 -2.36
CA LEU A 123 -20.46 -15.15 -3.51
C LEU A 123 -21.16 -14.02 -4.28
N LYS A 124 -21.16 -14.13 -5.61
CA LYS A 124 -21.92 -13.24 -6.48
C LYS A 124 -23.40 -13.24 -6.12
N ASP A 125 -24.03 -12.07 -6.11
CA ASP A 125 -25.44 -11.82 -5.81
C ASP A 125 -25.86 -12.23 -4.37
N LEU A 126 -24.88 -12.52 -3.50
CA LEU A 126 -25.08 -12.66 -2.06
C LEU A 126 -24.46 -11.45 -1.36
N PRO A 127 -25.28 -10.49 -0.89
CA PRO A 127 -24.75 -9.33 -0.20
C PRO A 127 -23.98 -9.73 1.06
N SER A 128 -23.00 -8.92 1.43
CA SER A 128 -22.28 -9.03 2.70
C SER A 128 -22.31 -7.71 3.45
N ARG A 129 -22.22 -7.79 4.78
CA ARG A 129 -22.15 -6.61 5.65
C ARG A 129 -20.87 -6.63 6.45
N VAL A 130 -20.18 -5.51 6.50
CA VAL A 130 -18.92 -5.36 7.24
C VAL A 130 -19.02 -4.18 8.18
N LYS A 131 -18.90 -4.44 9.48
CA LYS A 131 -18.63 -3.40 10.47
C LYS A 131 -17.14 -3.13 10.51
N TRP A 132 -16.72 -2.01 9.95
CA TRP A 132 -15.34 -1.54 9.99
C TRP A 132 -15.11 -0.76 11.28
N VAL A 133 -14.16 -1.20 12.09
CA VAL A 133 -13.86 -0.63 13.42
C VAL A 133 -12.48 0.00 13.40
N ASN A 134 -12.38 1.26 13.83
CA ASN A 134 -11.11 1.91 14.10
C ASN A 134 -10.66 1.55 15.51
N ASN A 135 -9.72 0.60 15.62
CA ASN A 135 -9.13 0.16 16.88
C ASN A 135 -7.65 0.52 17.00
N LEU A 136 -7.25 1.67 16.43
CA LEU A 136 -5.93 2.26 16.60
C LEU A 136 -5.79 2.88 18.00
N LYS A 137 -5.70 2.00 19.01
CA LYS A 137 -5.65 2.34 20.43
C LYS A 137 -4.63 1.47 21.16
N ASP A 138 -4.07 2.01 22.23
CA ASP A 138 -3.24 1.26 23.16
C ASP A 138 -4.08 0.38 24.10
N ALA A 139 -3.39 -0.41 24.94
CA ALA A 139 -4.04 -1.29 25.92
C ALA A 139 -4.81 -0.53 27.01
N SER A 140 -4.51 0.76 27.23
CA SER A 140 -5.23 1.64 28.16
C SER A 140 -6.46 2.30 27.52
N GLY A 141 -6.73 2.03 26.24
CA GLY A 141 -7.84 2.59 25.48
C GLY A 141 -7.59 4.02 25.00
N ASN A 142 -6.36 4.52 25.07
CA ASN A 142 -5.99 5.80 24.47
C ASN A 142 -5.69 5.63 22.98
N TYR A 143 -5.83 6.68 22.18
CA TYR A 143 -5.51 6.62 20.75
C TYR A 143 -4.01 6.38 20.53
N LEU A 144 -3.67 5.70 19.44
CA LEU A 144 -2.30 5.64 18.93
C LEU A 144 -2.07 6.76 17.90
N PRO A 145 -0.96 7.50 17.98
CA PRO A 145 -0.57 8.40 16.90
C PRO A 145 -0.18 7.60 15.65
N HIS A 146 -0.12 8.28 14.50
CA HIS A 146 0.28 7.66 13.24
C HIS A 146 1.74 7.13 13.29
N LEU A 147 2.02 5.99 12.65
CA LEU A 147 3.38 5.40 12.57
C LEU A 147 4.36 6.26 11.75
N LEU A 148 3.83 6.93 10.74
CA LEU A 148 4.56 7.71 9.74
C LEU A 148 4.30 9.21 9.91
N PRO A 149 5.18 10.08 9.41
CA PRO A 149 4.97 11.52 9.40
C PRO A 149 3.71 11.92 8.61
N ILE A 150 2.87 12.76 9.22
CA ILE A 150 1.63 13.28 8.63
C ILE A 150 1.75 14.79 8.52
N ASP A 151 1.61 15.29 7.31
CA ASP A 151 1.67 16.71 6.99
C ASP A 151 0.33 17.39 7.32
N GLN A 152 0.37 18.39 8.20
CA GLN A 152 -0.81 19.17 8.58
C GLN A 152 -1.16 20.26 7.56
N THR A 153 -0.24 20.61 6.66
CA THR A 153 -0.42 21.67 5.65
C THR A 153 -1.27 21.24 4.45
N LEU A 154 -1.49 19.93 4.28
CA LEU A 154 -2.41 19.40 3.28
C LEU A 154 -3.86 19.62 3.70
N HIS A 155 -4.82 19.54 2.78
CA HIS A 155 -6.19 19.28 3.19
C HIS A 155 -6.26 17.87 3.79
N TRP A 156 -6.56 17.78 5.08
CA TRP A 156 -6.57 16.54 5.85
C TRP A 156 -7.84 16.43 6.68
N ALA A 157 -8.04 15.27 7.27
CA ALA A 157 -9.16 14.99 8.16
C ALA A 157 -9.23 16.04 9.29
N ASN A 158 -10.11 17.03 9.06
CA ASN A 158 -10.34 18.24 9.82
C ASN A 158 -10.22 18.05 11.34
N PRO A 159 -9.15 18.55 11.99
CA PRO A 159 -9.07 18.47 13.44
C PRO A 159 -9.91 19.61 14.09
N SER A 160 -10.07 19.60 15.42
CA SER A 160 -11.15 20.31 16.16
C SER A 160 -11.20 21.85 16.06
N MET A 161 -12.27 22.45 16.58
CA MET A 161 -12.41 23.91 16.72
C MET A 161 -11.36 24.60 17.64
N ASP A 162 -10.61 23.84 18.46
CA ASP A 162 -9.58 24.36 19.39
C ASP A 162 -8.17 24.12 18.81
N CYS A 163 -7.83 24.79 17.71
CA CYS A 163 -6.56 24.63 16.99
C CYS A 163 -5.57 25.80 17.18
N ILE A 164 -4.33 25.57 16.75
CA ILE A 164 -3.16 26.47 16.85
C ILE A 164 -3.46 27.90 16.33
N ASP A 165 -4.35 28.02 15.34
CA ASP A 165 -4.68 29.26 14.65
C ASP A 165 -5.96 29.97 15.16
N HIS A 166 -6.59 29.51 16.24
CA HIS A 166 -7.53 30.35 16.97
C HIS A 166 -6.73 31.38 17.77
N ASP A 167 -7.24 32.61 17.98
CA ASP A 167 -6.51 33.78 18.54
C ASP A 167 -5.68 33.53 19.83
N HIS A 168 -5.83 32.38 20.50
CA HIS A 168 -5.13 31.96 21.72
C HIS A 168 -4.36 30.61 21.61
N GLY A 169 -4.24 29.97 20.44
CA GLY A 169 -3.81 28.56 20.29
C GLY A 169 -2.40 28.24 20.82
N MET A 170 -1.38 29.00 20.41
CA MET A 170 0.01 28.77 20.86
C MET A 170 0.19 29.02 22.38
N MET A 171 -0.47 30.06 22.91
CA MET A 171 -0.39 30.39 24.34
C MET A 171 -1.16 29.37 25.21
N MET A 172 -2.26 28.82 24.69
CA MET A 172 -3.05 27.77 25.34
C MET A 172 -2.38 26.39 25.27
N GLN A 173 -1.62 26.08 24.23
CA GLN A 173 -0.84 24.84 24.12
C GLN A 173 0.17 24.73 25.28
N GLN A 174 0.93 25.81 25.52
CA GLN A 174 1.91 25.88 26.62
C GLN A 174 1.24 25.87 28.00
N MET A 175 0.08 26.53 28.17
CA MET A 175 -0.63 26.56 29.45
C MET A 175 -1.36 25.27 29.81
N ARG A 176 -1.84 24.50 28.82
CA ARG A 176 -2.69 23.31 29.05
C ARG A 176 -1.99 21.96 28.80
N ASN A 177 -0.73 21.96 28.35
CA ASN A 177 0.00 20.74 27.96
C ASN A 177 -0.83 19.83 27.02
N MET A 178 -1.60 20.46 26.11
CA MET A 178 -2.48 19.79 25.16
C MET A 178 -1.81 19.70 23.79
N VAL A 179 -1.96 18.57 23.10
CA VAL A 179 -1.62 18.46 21.67
C VAL A 179 -2.69 19.19 20.88
N MET A 180 -2.41 20.43 20.47
CA MET A 180 -3.25 21.18 19.54
C MET A 180 -2.87 20.82 18.11
N THR A 181 -3.86 20.92 17.24
CA THR A 181 -3.77 20.58 15.82
C THR A 181 -3.94 21.83 14.99
N ASP A 182 -3.67 21.73 13.70
CA ASP A 182 -3.82 22.83 12.77
C ASP A 182 -5.05 22.66 11.87
N CYS A 183 -5.95 23.65 11.90
CA CYS A 183 -7.20 23.67 11.11
C CYS A 183 -7.07 24.34 9.75
N ARG A 184 -5.98 25.06 9.48
CA ARG A 184 -5.82 25.89 8.26
C ARG A 184 -4.61 25.50 7.43
N GLY A 185 -3.91 24.45 7.83
CA GLY A 185 -2.72 23.97 7.14
C GLY A 185 -1.51 24.87 7.31
N GLN A 186 -1.40 25.61 8.42
CA GLN A 186 -0.30 26.51 8.75
C GLN A 186 0.80 25.90 9.65
N SER A 187 0.67 24.65 10.11
CA SER A 187 1.66 24.01 10.96
C SER A 187 2.61 23.14 10.16
N GLN A 188 3.91 23.43 10.30
CA GLN A 188 4.97 22.59 9.74
C GLN A 188 5.29 21.37 10.60
N GLU A 189 4.75 21.30 11.83
CA GLU A 189 4.95 20.16 12.71
C GLU A 189 4.13 18.97 12.23
N PRO A 190 4.63 17.72 12.37
CA PRO A 190 3.85 16.58 11.94
C PRO A 190 2.70 16.29 12.92
N TYR A 191 1.56 15.84 12.40
CA TYR A 191 0.39 15.51 13.23
C TYR A 191 0.67 14.37 14.23
N ARG A 192 0.12 14.49 15.45
CA ARG A 192 0.30 13.55 16.57
C ARG A 192 -1.00 13.11 17.24
N GLY A 193 -2.15 13.53 16.71
CA GLY A 193 -3.45 13.21 17.27
C GLY A 193 -3.96 11.80 16.88
N PRO A 194 -5.22 11.49 17.22
CA PRO A 194 -5.89 10.25 16.86
C PRO A 194 -6.02 10.10 15.34
N VAL A 195 -5.90 8.88 14.84
CA VAL A 195 -5.87 8.62 13.39
C VAL A 195 -7.28 8.33 12.86
N PRO A 196 -7.78 9.12 11.90
CA PRO A 196 -9.04 8.86 11.21
C PRO A 196 -8.90 7.74 10.18
N ILE A 197 -9.97 6.96 10.02
CA ILE A 197 -10.06 5.84 9.08
C ILE A 197 -11.42 5.88 8.37
N VAL A 198 -11.42 5.52 7.09
CA VAL A 198 -12.60 5.11 6.33
C VAL A 198 -12.18 4.06 5.30
N THR A 199 -12.77 2.88 5.37
CA THR A 199 -12.40 1.79 4.44
C THR A 199 -13.13 1.95 3.11
N HIS A 200 -12.40 1.85 2.01
CA HIS A 200 -12.91 1.68 0.65
C HIS A 200 -12.70 0.24 0.19
N VAL A 201 -13.69 -0.34 -0.49
CA VAL A 201 -13.53 -1.61 -1.22
C VAL A 201 -13.42 -1.28 -2.69
N HIS A 202 -12.18 -1.20 -3.15
CA HIS A 202 -11.84 -0.78 -4.48
C HIS A 202 -12.34 -1.75 -5.54
N GLY A 203 -13.14 -1.20 -6.46
CA GLY A 203 -13.79 -1.94 -7.53
C GLY A 203 -15.15 -2.52 -7.16
N ALA A 204 -15.68 -2.26 -5.96
CA ALA A 204 -17.02 -2.70 -5.60
C ALA A 204 -18.09 -1.78 -6.23
N HIS A 205 -19.10 -2.38 -6.84
CA HIS A 205 -20.35 -1.72 -7.19
C HIS A 205 -21.17 -1.55 -5.92
N VAL A 206 -21.13 -0.35 -5.37
CA VAL A 206 -21.67 -0.05 -4.04
C VAL A 206 -22.26 1.36 -4.00
N GLN A 207 -23.15 1.58 -3.04
CA GLN A 207 -23.73 2.90 -2.78
C GLN A 207 -22.73 3.81 -2.06
N PRO A 208 -22.86 5.14 -2.14
CA PRO A 208 -21.91 6.08 -1.51
C PRO A 208 -21.71 5.86 0.00
N ASN A 209 -22.76 5.40 0.69
CA ASN A 209 -22.75 5.08 2.12
C ASN A 209 -21.96 3.82 2.49
N SER A 210 -21.40 3.11 1.52
CA SER A 210 -20.56 1.94 1.72
C SER A 210 -19.38 1.92 0.76
N ASP A 211 -19.09 3.06 0.11
CA ASP A 211 -17.97 3.20 -0.81
C ASP A 211 -16.70 3.63 -0.08
N GLY A 212 -16.80 4.31 1.06
CA GLY A 212 -15.65 4.82 1.80
C GLY A 212 -15.27 6.23 1.39
N TYR A 213 -16.27 7.11 1.30
CA TYR A 213 -16.09 8.50 0.91
C TYR A 213 -15.03 9.20 1.80
N PRO A 214 -14.04 9.91 1.22
CA PRO A 214 -12.88 10.40 1.97
C PRO A 214 -13.19 11.30 3.17
N GLU A 215 -14.29 12.05 3.12
CA GLU A 215 -14.75 12.95 4.19
C GLU A 215 -15.73 12.28 5.18
N ALA A 216 -15.98 10.98 5.06
CA ALA A 216 -16.82 10.19 5.96
C ALA A 216 -15.99 9.33 6.93
N TRP A 217 -14.79 9.80 7.28
CA TRP A 217 -13.92 9.14 8.24
C TRP A 217 -14.44 9.21 9.67
N TYR A 218 -13.90 8.35 10.53
CA TYR A 218 -14.18 8.32 11.97
C TYR A 218 -12.92 7.99 12.78
N LEU A 219 -12.76 8.68 13.92
CA LEU A 219 -11.68 8.44 14.89
C LEU A 219 -11.89 7.15 15.69
N PRO A 220 -10.84 6.57 16.29
CA PRO A 220 -11.02 5.46 17.21
C PRO A 220 -11.90 5.87 18.40
N ALA A 221 -12.66 4.90 18.93
CA ALA A 221 -13.38 5.08 20.19
C ALA A 221 -12.41 5.02 21.39
N ALA A 222 -11.55 6.03 21.52
CA ALA A 222 -10.51 6.16 22.52
C ALA A 222 -10.89 7.11 23.67
N ASN A 223 -10.24 6.94 24.82
CA ASN A 223 -10.52 7.69 26.05
C ASN A 223 -10.06 9.15 25.98
N ASN A 224 -9.02 9.44 25.20
CA ASN A 224 -8.33 10.73 25.15
C ASN A 224 -8.53 11.46 23.80
N VAL A 225 -9.67 11.27 23.12
CA VAL A 225 -10.03 12.01 21.89
C VAL A 225 -10.73 13.34 22.16
N GLY A 226 -10.81 13.77 23.43
CA GLY A 226 -11.37 15.06 23.79
C GLY A 226 -10.63 16.20 23.10
N GLY A 227 -11.38 17.13 22.51
CA GLY A 227 -10.79 18.23 21.74
C GLY A 227 -10.35 17.84 20.32
N PHE A 228 -10.82 16.73 19.75
CA PHE A 228 -10.70 16.39 18.32
C PHE A 228 -12.10 16.26 17.69
N ALA A 229 -12.23 16.57 16.40
CA ALA A 229 -13.43 16.16 15.65
C ALA A 229 -13.42 14.62 15.54
N THR A 230 -14.50 13.97 15.96
CA THR A 230 -14.55 12.49 16.03
C THR A 230 -14.95 11.83 14.71
N GLU A 231 -15.46 12.61 13.77
CA GLU A 231 -15.98 12.16 12.49
C GLU A 231 -15.83 13.26 11.43
N GLY A 232 -15.77 12.85 10.16
CA GLY A 232 -15.58 13.75 9.04
C GLY A 232 -16.84 14.54 8.65
N THR A 233 -16.64 15.59 7.88
CA THR A 233 -17.68 16.56 7.48
C THR A 233 -18.86 15.94 6.74
N ARG A 234 -18.68 14.78 6.11
CA ARG A 234 -19.72 14.03 5.40
C ARG A 234 -20.16 12.77 6.12
N TYR A 235 -19.69 12.51 7.34
CA TYR A 235 -20.06 11.29 8.07
C TYR A 235 -21.58 11.19 8.30
N ASP A 236 -22.23 12.30 8.66
CA ASP A 236 -23.68 12.38 8.80
C ASP A 236 -24.42 12.20 7.47
N ASP A 237 -23.99 12.90 6.42
CA ASP A 237 -24.62 12.80 5.10
C ASP A 237 -24.52 11.39 4.51
N ILE A 238 -23.37 10.73 4.71
CA ILE A 238 -23.04 9.44 4.11
C ILE A 238 -23.68 8.30 4.91
N PHE A 239 -23.62 8.32 6.25
CA PHE A 239 -24.16 7.20 7.04
C PHE A 239 -25.56 7.43 7.59
N GLY A 240 -26.01 8.68 7.76
CA GLY A 240 -27.39 9.19 7.87
C GLY A 240 -28.44 8.49 8.75
N GLY A 241 -28.13 7.38 9.43
CA GLY A 241 -29.10 6.46 10.00
C GLY A 241 -28.49 5.35 10.84
N SER A 242 -29.12 4.16 10.83
CA SER A 242 -28.69 2.97 11.58
C SER A 242 -27.46 2.30 10.95
N GLY A 243 -26.51 1.84 11.77
CA GLY A 243 -25.30 1.16 11.28
C GLY A 243 -24.01 1.96 11.44
N ARG A 244 -23.97 2.91 12.38
CA ARG A 244 -22.79 3.72 12.68
C ARG A 244 -22.63 3.89 14.19
N GLY A 245 -21.46 4.32 14.64
CA GLY A 245 -21.22 4.62 16.05
C GLY A 245 -19.79 5.05 16.33
N LYS A 246 -19.47 5.29 17.59
CA LYS A 246 -18.13 5.73 17.99
C LYS A 246 -17.09 4.73 17.49
N GLY A 247 -16.20 5.20 16.62
CA GLY A 247 -15.11 4.41 16.05
C GLY A 247 -15.52 3.29 15.11
N PHE A 248 -16.72 3.31 14.53
CA PHE A 248 -17.09 2.34 13.49
C PHE A 248 -18.19 2.84 12.55
N ALA A 249 -18.26 2.19 11.39
CA ALA A 249 -19.42 2.24 10.50
C ALA A 249 -19.66 0.85 9.88
N VAL A 250 -20.91 0.57 9.52
CA VAL A 250 -21.36 -0.70 8.92
C VAL A 250 -21.65 -0.46 7.46
N PHE A 251 -20.91 -1.17 6.62
CA PHE A 251 -20.98 -1.07 5.17
C PHE A 251 -21.73 -2.29 4.62
N GLN A 252 -22.44 -2.09 3.51
CA GLN A 252 -23.16 -3.13 2.80
C GLN A 252 -22.65 -3.24 1.37
N TYR A 253 -22.21 -4.43 1.00
CA TYR A 253 -21.73 -4.74 -0.34
C TYR A 253 -22.74 -5.66 -1.03
N PRO A 254 -23.40 -5.20 -2.11
CA PRO A 254 -24.35 -6.02 -2.85
C PRO A 254 -23.74 -7.27 -3.48
N ASN A 255 -22.46 -7.18 -3.89
CA ASN A 255 -21.73 -8.21 -4.62
C ASN A 255 -22.45 -8.63 -5.93
N ASP A 256 -23.18 -7.72 -6.56
CA ASP A 256 -24.03 -7.95 -7.74
C ASP A 256 -23.29 -7.81 -9.09
N GLN A 257 -22.01 -7.44 -9.05
CA GLN A 257 -21.13 -7.37 -10.21
C GLN A 257 -20.52 -8.74 -10.58
N ARG A 258 -19.70 -8.76 -11.64
CA ARG A 258 -19.02 -9.98 -12.12
C ARG A 258 -18.03 -10.52 -11.08
N SER A 259 -17.69 -11.81 -11.18
CA SER A 259 -16.56 -12.34 -10.42
C SER A 259 -15.30 -11.56 -10.77
N THR A 260 -14.61 -11.08 -9.74
CA THR A 260 -13.39 -10.28 -9.90
C THR A 260 -12.58 -10.27 -8.60
N THR A 261 -11.33 -9.81 -8.72
CA THR A 261 -10.41 -9.49 -7.63
C THR A 261 -10.61 -8.03 -7.24
N LEU A 262 -11.20 -7.79 -6.08
CA LEU A 262 -11.27 -6.48 -5.44
C LEU A 262 -10.26 -6.46 -4.28
N TRP A 263 -10.07 -5.29 -3.68
CA TRP A 263 -9.26 -5.14 -2.50
C TRP A 263 -9.83 -4.03 -1.62
N TYR A 264 -9.57 -4.10 -0.32
CA TYR A 264 -10.04 -3.12 0.64
C TYR A 264 -8.88 -2.44 1.31
N HIS A 265 -8.97 -1.12 1.49
CA HIS A 265 -7.91 -0.27 2.03
C HIS A 265 -8.49 1.02 2.64
N ASP A 266 -7.69 1.79 3.37
CA ASP A 266 -8.11 3.10 3.85
C ASP A 266 -8.23 4.13 2.72
N HIS A 267 -9.15 5.07 2.84
CA HIS A 267 -9.43 6.12 1.85
C HIS A 267 -9.62 7.51 2.49
N THR A 268 -9.01 7.72 3.67
CA THR A 268 -9.18 8.95 4.45
C THR A 268 -8.55 10.15 3.76
N LEU A 269 -9.29 11.26 3.73
CA LEU A 269 -8.84 12.53 3.16
C LEU A 269 -7.49 12.98 3.76
N GLY A 270 -6.52 13.27 2.89
CA GLY A 270 -5.18 13.76 3.27
C GLY A 270 -4.26 12.72 3.90
N MET A 271 -4.77 11.55 4.31
CA MET A 271 -4.00 10.51 5.02
C MET A 271 -3.92 9.17 4.29
N THR A 272 -4.67 8.97 3.20
CA THR A 272 -4.72 7.70 2.44
C THR A 272 -3.34 7.11 2.18
N ARG A 273 -2.38 7.88 1.63
CA ARG A 273 -1.00 7.41 1.36
C ARG A 273 -0.34 6.78 2.60
N ALA A 274 -0.44 7.47 3.74
CA ALA A 274 0.26 7.09 4.94
C ALA A 274 -0.46 5.94 5.67
N ASN A 275 -1.79 5.99 5.68
CA ASN A 275 -2.63 4.94 6.22
C ASN A 275 -2.44 3.64 5.43
N VAL A 276 -2.48 3.66 4.09
CA VAL A 276 -2.24 2.47 3.25
C VAL A 276 -0.80 1.96 3.39
N TYR A 277 0.19 2.86 3.41
CA TYR A 277 1.59 2.48 3.57
C TYR A 277 1.86 1.79 4.93
N ALA A 278 1.16 2.20 5.99
CA ALA A 278 1.23 1.56 7.31
C ALA A 278 0.74 0.10 7.31
N GLY A 279 -0.02 -0.33 6.30
CA GLY A 279 -0.39 -1.73 6.05
C GLY A 279 -1.87 -2.14 5.92
N PRO A 280 -2.92 -1.40 6.35
CA PRO A 280 -4.32 -1.82 6.21
C PRO A 280 -4.76 -1.96 4.74
N ALA A 281 -4.54 -3.16 4.21
CA ALA A 281 -4.98 -3.57 2.89
C ALA A 281 -5.24 -5.09 2.90
N GLY A 282 -6.25 -5.55 2.16
CA GLY A 282 -6.53 -6.97 1.98
C GLY A 282 -7.36 -7.24 0.74
N PHE A 283 -7.47 -8.50 0.33
CA PHE A 283 -8.26 -8.87 -0.84
C PHE A 283 -9.74 -9.02 -0.51
N PHE A 284 -10.60 -8.61 -1.43
CA PHE A 284 -12.04 -8.84 -1.38
C PHE A 284 -12.43 -9.55 -2.67
N MET A 285 -12.82 -10.81 -2.59
CA MET A 285 -13.11 -11.63 -3.77
C MET A 285 -14.62 -11.74 -3.95
N ILE A 286 -15.07 -11.62 -5.20
CA ILE A 286 -16.42 -12.03 -5.61
C ILE A 286 -16.28 -13.29 -6.45
N ARG A 287 -16.94 -14.37 -6.04
CA ARG A 287 -16.93 -15.68 -6.69
C ARG A 287 -18.27 -15.94 -7.36
N ASP A 288 -18.27 -16.19 -8.67
CA ASP A 288 -19.43 -16.78 -9.34
C ASP A 288 -19.26 -18.30 -9.39
N LEU A 289 -20.27 -19.05 -8.94
CA LEU A 289 -20.25 -20.51 -9.02
C LEU A 289 -20.17 -21.02 -10.46
N LYS A 290 -20.58 -20.21 -11.44
CA LYS A 290 -20.43 -20.52 -12.87
C LYS A 290 -18.97 -20.64 -13.28
N ASP A 291 -18.05 -19.93 -12.62
CA ASP A 291 -16.63 -19.94 -12.97
C ASP A 291 -15.96 -21.27 -12.64
N LEU A 292 -16.55 -22.06 -11.73
CA LEU A 292 -16.10 -23.42 -11.44
C LEU A 292 -16.14 -24.32 -12.70
N SER A 293 -17.08 -24.05 -13.62
CA SER A 293 -17.20 -24.81 -14.87
C SER A 293 -16.06 -24.54 -15.86
N LEU A 294 -15.28 -23.46 -15.67
CA LEU A 294 -14.16 -23.10 -16.55
C LEU A 294 -12.91 -23.96 -16.30
N GLY A 295 -12.87 -24.75 -15.22
CA GLY A 295 -11.72 -25.60 -14.90
C GLY A 295 -10.42 -24.82 -14.66
N LEU A 296 -10.54 -23.59 -14.14
CA LEU A 296 -9.40 -22.75 -13.80
C LEU A 296 -8.56 -23.36 -12.67
N PRO A 297 -7.25 -23.07 -12.58
CA PRO A 297 -6.42 -23.58 -11.52
C PRO A 297 -6.95 -23.19 -10.13
N GLY A 298 -7.06 -24.19 -9.25
CA GLY A 298 -7.48 -24.08 -7.85
C GLY A 298 -7.07 -25.34 -7.07
N PRO A 299 -7.43 -25.45 -5.79
CA PRO A 299 -8.27 -24.52 -5.02
C PRO A 299 -7.55 -23.24 -4.57
N ALA A 300 -8.36 -22.22 -4.24
CA ALA A 300 -7.97 -21.10 -3.37
C ALA A 300 -8.03 -21.53 -1.89
N PRO A 301 -7.45 -20.76 -0.95
CA PRO A 301 -7.67 -20.98 0.48
C PRO A 301 -9.18 -20.99 0.82
N LEU A 302 -9.59 -21.89 1.70
CA LEU A 302 -10.98 -22.01 2.17
C LEU A 302 -11.15 -21.44 3.60
N PRO A 303 -12.36 -21.04 4.01
CA PRO A 303 -12.62 -20.64 5.39
C PRO A 303 -12.15 -21.68 6.40
N GLY A 304 -11.40 -21.25 7.41
CA GLY A 304 -10.94 -22.09 8.52
C GLY A 304 -9.73 -23.00 8.21
N VAL A 305 -9.14 -22.93 7.01
CA VAL A 305 -7.90 -23.64 6.71
C VAL A 305 -6.69 -22.73 6.90
N ASP A 306 -5.57 -23.32 7.29
CA ASP A 306 -4.29 -22.62 7.46
C ASP A 306 -3.34 -22.98 6.30
N PRO A 307 -3.25 -22.14 5.24
CA PRO A 307 -2.36 -22.39 4.10
C PRO A 307 -0.88 -22.11 4.40
N ASN A 308 -0.53 -21.60 5.59
CA ASN A 308 0.84 -21.23 5.95
C ASN A 308 1.44 -22.17 6.99
N GLY A 309 0.67 -22.61 7.98
CA GLY A 309 1.10 -23.55 9.01
C GLY A 309 0.84 -25.03 8.69
N ASN A 310 -0.04 -25.35 7.74
CA ASN A 310 -0.32 -26.74 7.34
C ASN A 310 0.28 -27.09 5.96
N PRO A 311 1.37 -27.86 5.89
CA PRO A 311 2.01 -28.24 4.62
C PRO A 311 1.10 -29.03 3.68
N LEU A 312 0.16 -29.83 4.22
CA LEU A 312 -0.78 -30.61 3.42
C LEU A 312 -1.77 -29.69 2.72
N VAL A 313 -2.25 -28.64 3.39
CA VAL A 313 -3.12 -27.63 2.75
C VAL A 313 -2.33 -26.84 1.72
N ARG A 314 -1.17 -26.31 2.12
CA ARG A 314 -0.33 -25.45 1.28
C ARG A 314 0.03 -26.10 -0.05
N LYS A 315 0.37 -27.39 -0.03
CA LYS A 315 0.77 -28.15 -1.23
C LYS A 315 -0.31 -28.19 -2.32
N PHE A 316 -1.59 -28.07 -1.97
CA PHE A 316 -2.69 -28.16 -2.94
C PHE A 316 -3.20 -26.81 -3.43
N ILE A 317 -2.89 -25.69 -2.77
CA ILE A 317 -3.34 -24.37 -3.22
C ILE A 317 -2.75 -24.06 -4.60
N ARG A 318 -3.61 -23.73 -5.57
CA ARG A 318 -3.23 -23.31 -6.93
C ARG A 318 -3.77 -21.95 -7.32
N GLU A 319 -4.68 -21.39 -6.53
CA GLU A 319 -5.12 -20.02 -6.70
C GLU A 319 -4.58 -19.17 -5.53
N ILE A 320 -3.73 -18.19 -5.83
CA ILE A 320 -2.98 -17.43 -4.83
C ILE A 320 -3.14 -15.92 -5.08
N PRO A 321 -3.70 -15.16 -4.12
CA PRO A 321 -3.64 -13.72 -4.17
C PRO A 321 -2.24 -13.22 -3.82
N ILE A 322 -1.72 -12.29 -4.62
CA ILE A 322 -0.38 -11.73 -4.51
C ILE A 322 -0.49 -10.21 -4.53
N VAL A 323 -0.27 -9.57 -3.38
CA VAL A 323 -0.09 -8.12 -3.31
C VAL A 323 1.40 -7.80 -3.27
N ILE A 324 1.81 -6.88 -4.14
CA ILE A 324 3.18 -6.37 -4.23
C ILE A 324 3.16 -4.92 -3.77
N GLN A 325 4.03 -4.59 -2.81
CA GLN A 325 4.12 -3.26 -2.21
C GLN A 325 5.60 -2.92 -2.05
N ASP A 326 6.03 -1.76 -2.52
CA ASP A 326 7.35 -1.27 -2.18
C ASP A 326 7.34 -0.60 -0.79
N ARG A 327 8.36 -0.91 0.00
CA ARG A 327 8.59 -0.35 1.33
C ARG A 327 10.05 0.01 1.51
N SER A 328 10.31 0.85 2.50
CA SER A 328 11.64 1.08 3.05
C SER A 328 11.57 0.92 4.56
N PHE A 329 12.70 0.58 5.16
CA PHE A 329 12.80 0.29 6.59
C PHE A 329 13.92 1.12 7.19
N ASN A 330 13.79 1.51 8.45
CA ASN A 330 14.89 2.02 9.26
C ASN A 330 15.77 0.87 9.74
N ALA A 331 16.99 1.18 10.21
CA ALA A 331 17.91 0.17 10.73
C ALA A 331 17.35 -0.65 11.91
N ASP A 332 16.38 -0.11 12.65
CA ASP A 332 15.70 -0.80 13.75
C ASP A 332 14.56 -1.73 13.30
N GLY A 333 14.26 -1.79 11.99
CA GLY A 333 13.20 -2.60 11.38
C GLY A 333 11.84 -1.91 11.26
N SER A 334 11.68 -0.67 11.76
CA SER A 334 10.46 0.12 11.59
C SER A 334 10.27 0.59 10.14
N LEU A 335 9.03 0.87 9.73
CA LEU A 335 8.74 1.43 8.41
C LEU A 335 9.36 2.83 8.27
N PHE A 336 10.04 3.07 7.15
CA PHE A 336 10.45 4.39 6.74
C PHE A 336 9.46 4.96 5.72
N TYR A 337 9.08 6.21 5.90
CA TYR A 337 8.39 7.05 4.92
C TYR A 337 8.97 8.46 5.02
N PRO A 338 9.20 9.18 3.90
CA PRO A 338 9.79 10.51 3.93
C PRO A 338 9.03 11.48 4.85
N GLY A 339 9.74 12.04 5.81
CA GLY A 339 9.20 13.00 6.77
C GLY A 339 9.48 14.46 6.46
N ASN A 340 10.08 14.75 5.30
CA ASN A 340 10.48 16.10 4.90
C ASN A 340 10.50 16.20 3.36
N ARG A 341 10.08 17.33 2.81
CA ARG A 341 10.14 17.68 1.37
C ARG A 341 11.56 17.64 0.79
N ALA A 342 12.59 17.90 1.61
CA ALA A 342 14.01 17.80 1.23
C ALA A 342 14.34 16.47 0.54
N PHE A 343 13.66 15.41 0.99
CA PHE A 343 13.81 14.07 0.47
C PHE A 343 13.56 14.02 -1.04
N PHE A 344 12.42 14.53 -1.49
CA PHE A 344 12.03 14.47 -2.90
C PHE A 344 12.86 15.42 -3.77
N GLU A 345 13.18 16.61 -3.25
CA GLU A 345 14.04 17.56 -3.95
C GLU A 345 15.51 17.09 -4.05
N SER A 346 15.85 15.96 -3.41
CA SER A 346 17.22 15.45 -3.31
C SER A 346 18.18 16.46 -2.66
N LEU A 347 17.66 17.31 -1.76
CA LEU A 347 18.42 18.33 -1.04
C LEU A 347 18.79 17.81 0.35
N ASN A 348 20.05 17.96 0.75
CA ASN A 348 20.59 17.68 2.09
C ASN A 348 20.13 16.35 2.69
N VAL A 349 20.28 15.31 1.89
CA VAL A 349 20.12 13.92 2.29
C VAL A 349 20.93 13.61 3.57
N PRO A 350 20.29 13.17 4.66
CA PRO A 350 21.03 12.74 5.85
C PRO A 350 21.99 11.60 5.50
N GLY A 351 23.26 11.76 5.87
CA GLY A 351 24.34 10.80 5.58
C GLY A 351 25.13 11.05 4.29
N LYS A 352 24.83 12.11 3.54
CA LYS A 352 25.69 12.62 2.45
C LYS A 352 26.31 13.96 2.88
N PRO A 353 27.51 14.32 2.37
CA PRO A 353 27.98 15.70 2.47
C PRO A 353 26.89 16.65 1.94
N GLU A 354 26.77 17.85 2.52
CA GLU A 354 25.92 18.90 1.97
C GLU A 354 26.16 19.00 0.47
N GLN A 355 25.13 18.66 -0.31
CA GLN A 355 25.24 18.56 -1.76
C GLN A 355 25.34 19.95 -2.40
N PHE A 356 25.01 20.99 -1.62
CA PHE A 356 25.09 22.39 -1.96
C PHE A 356 25.79 23.13 -0.80
N PRO A 357 26.86 23.91 -1.03
CA PRO A 357 27.47 24.75 0.00
C PRO A 357 26.45 25.76 0.55
N ASP A 358 26.39 25.95 1.86
CA ASP A 358 25.40 26.79 2.59
C ASP A 358 23.97 26.21 2.66
N ALA A 359 23.77 24.95 2.27
CA ALA A 359 22.44 24.37 2.09
C ALA A 359 21.88 23.60 3.27
N GLY A 360 22.46 23.62 4.47
CA GLY A 360 21.89 22.95 5.66
C GLY A 360 20.44 23.37 6.03
N VAL A 361 19.89 24.37 5.35
CA VAL A 361 18.47 24.76 5.37
C VAL A 361 17.99 24.75 3.92
N LEU A 362 16.88 24.04 3.63
CA LEU A 362 16.12 24.32 2.41
C LEU A 362 15.77 25.82 2.44
N ASP A 363 16.41 26.65 1.60
CA ASP A 363 16.03 28.05 1.44
C ASP A 363 14.78 28.15 0.53
N ILE A 364 13.78 27.34 0.86
CA ILE A 364 12.47 27.33 0.26
C ILE A 364 11.49 27.58 1.42
N PRO A 365 10.74 28.68 1.38
CA PRO A 365 9.72 28.92 2.40
C PRO A 365 8.67 27.81 2.31
N PHE A 366 8.28 27.23 3.44
CA PHE A 366 7.20 26.25 3.51
C PHE A 366 5.92 26.93 3.98
N ILE A 367 4.75 26.32 3.79
CA ILE A 367 3.53 26.84 4.41
C ILE A 367 3.75 26.94 5.94
N PRO A 368 3.54 28.10 6.60
CA PRO A 368 2.84 29.30 6.14
C PRO A 368 3.74 30.50 5.77
N ASP A 369 5.05 30.29 5.65
CA ASP A 369 6.06 31.30 5.35
C ASP A 369 5.77 32.07 4.06
N PHE A 370 6.36 33.25 3.93
CA PHE A 370 6.26 34.04 2.71
C PHE A 370 7.23 33.55 1.63
N ALA A 371 6.71 33.34 0.43
CA ALA A 371 7.50 33.14 -0.78
C ALA A 371 8.31 34.39 -1.13
N GLN A 372 9.44 34.22 -1.84
CA GLN A 372 10.30 35.33 -2.28
C GLN A 372 9.55 36.39 -3.13
N GLY A 373 8.44 36.02 -3.77
CA GLY A 373 7.56 36.92 -4.52
C GLY A 373 6.52 37.70 -3.68
N GLY A 374 6.55 37.59 -2.35
CA GLY A 374 5.66 38.31 -1.43
C GLY A 374 4.29 37.66 -1.17
N GLY A 375 3.98 36.55 -1.83
CA GLY A 375 2.82 35.69 -1.52
C GLY A 375 3.12 34.69 -0.39
N ARG A 376 2.10 33.97 0.09
CA ARG A 376 2.35 32.79 0.96
C ARG A 376 2.96 31.66 0.14
N SER A 377 3.85 30.88 0.74
CA SER A 377 4.31 29.62 0.16
C SER A 377 3.14 28.66 -0.04
N ASP A 378 3.24 27.83 -1.09
CA ASP A 378 2.37 26.71 -1.41
C ASP A 378 3.10 25.36 -1.27
N VAL A 379 4.30 25.36 -0.69
CA VAL A 379 5.14 24.16 -0.52
C VAL A 379 4.89 23.54 0.85
N SER A 380 4.38 22.31 0.84
CA SER A 380 4.22 21.48 2.04
C SER A 380 5.57 20.98 2.59
N PRO A 381 5.81 21.01 3.91
CA PRO A 381 7.11 20.67 4.50
C PRO A 381 7.38 19.17 4.63
N ILE A 382 6.35 18.32 4.72
CA ILE A 382 6.48 16.87 4.96
C ILE A 382 6.01 16.07 3.73
N TRP A 383 4.97 16.53 3.04
CA TRP A 383 4.40 15.85 1.89
C TRP A 383 5.37 15.83 0.70
N ASN A 384 5.47 14.65 0.09
CA ASN A 384 6.25 14.40 -1.11
C ASN A 384 5.31 13.95 -2.25
N PRO A 385 5.52 14.38 -3.51
CA PRO A 385 4.62 14.05 -4.62
C PRO A 385 4.58 12.56 -4.92
N GLU A 386 5.72 11.88 -4.80
CA GLU A 386 5.87 10.45 -5.01
C GLU A 386 6.88 9.89 -4.02
N PHE A 387 6.71 8.61 -3.68
CA PHE A 387 7.70 7.87 -2.91
C PHE A 387 7.88 6.46 -3.50
N PHE A 388 9.14 6.06 -3.63
CA PHE A 388 9.55 4.78 -4.19
C PHE A 388 10.37 4.03 -3.14
N GLY A 389 9.75 3.04 -2.48
CA GLY A 389 10.40 2.18 -1.52
C GLY A 389 11.50 1.34 -2.18
N ASN A 390 12.59 1.08 -1.46
CA ASN A 390 13.76 0.35 -1.97
C ASN A 390 13.73 -1.16 -1.67
N THR A 391 12.66 -1.67 -1.06
CA THR A 391 12.48 -3.08 -0.73
C THR A 391 11.11 -3.56 -1.20
N MET A 392 11.07 -4.62 -2.00
CA MET A 392 9.80 -5.23 -2.42
C MET A 392 9.26 -6.14 -1.33
N VAL A 393 8.04 -5.85 -0.90
CA VAL A 393 7.26 -6.66 0.04
C VAL A 393 6.14 -7.36 -0.75
N VAL A 394 6.10 -8.68 -0.67
CA VAL A 394 5.06 -9.50 -1.30
C VAL A 394 4.33 -10.27 -0.22
N ASN A 395 3.02 -10.07 -0.12
CA ASN A 395 2.19 -10.62 0.96
C ASN A 395 2.81 -10.48 2.36
N GLY A 396 3.40 -9.31 2.66
CA GLY A 396 3.93 -8.99 3.99
C GLY A 396 5.30 -9.58 4.33
N LYS A 397 6.03 -10.09 3.33
CA LYS A 397 7.42 -10.54 3.45
C LYS A 397 8.31 -9.86 2.41
N THR A 398 9.53 -9.50 2.77
CA THR A 398 10.51 -8.98 1.80
C THR A 398 11.04 -10.10 0.91
N TRP A 399 10.96 -9.95 -0.41
CA TRP A 399 11.45 -10.92 -1.41
C TRP A 399 11.23 -12.40 -1.03
N PRO A 400 9.99 -12.86 -0.82
CA PRO A 400 9.74 -14.23 -0.39
C PRO A 400 9.92 -15.24 -1.53
N PHE A 401 10.00 -16.53 -1.19
CA PHE A 401 9.93 -17.63 -2.16
C PHE A 401 8.60 -18.40 -2.06
N LEU A 402 8.13 -18.96 -3.19
CA LEU A 402 7.01 -19.90 -3.21
C LEU A 402 7.48 -21.22 -3.82
N LYS A 403 7.38 -22.30 -3.05
CA LYS A 403 7.53 -23.67 -3.61
C LYS A 403 6.29 -24.00 -4.42
N VAL A 404 6.46 -24.24 -5.71
CA VAL A 404 5.40 -24.63 -6.64
C VAL A 404 5.55 -26.09 -7.05
N GLU A 405 4.43 -26.73 -7.36
CA GLU A 405 4.39 -28.04 -8.01
C GLU A 405 4.42 -27.88 -9.54
N GLN A 406 4.75 -28.94 -10.28
CA GLN A 406 4.65 -28.96 -11.74
C GLN A 406 3.18 -28.93 -12.17
N SER A 407 2.60 -27.73 -12.19
CA SER A 407 1.19 -27.51 -12.45
C SER A 407 0.92 -26.08 -12.92
N ARG A 408 -0.31 -25.83 -13.35
CA ARG A 408 -0.80 -24.47 -13.60
C ARG A 408 -1.21 -23.82 -12.29
N TYR A 409 -0.81 -22.57 -12.10
CA TYR A 409 -1.19 -21.72 -10.98
C TYR A 409 -1.97 -20.51 -11.48
N ARG A 410 -3.00 -20.11 -10.75
CA ARG A 410 -3.75 -18.88 -10.94
C ARG A 410 -3.27 -17.87 -9.90
N LEU A 411 -2.59 -16.83 -10.34
CA LEU A 411 -2.04 -15.77 -9.52
C LEU A 411 -2.90 -14.52 -9.70
N ARG A 412 -3.40 -13.97 -8.59
CA ARG A 412 -4.17 -12.72 -8.60
C ARG A 412 -3.28 -11.60 -8.10
N PHE A 413 -2.62 -10.92 -9.02
CA PHE A 413 -1.75 -9.81 -8.70
C PHE A 413 -2.56 -8.56 -8.35
N LEU A 414 -2.08 -7.84 -7.34
CA LEU A 414 -2.46 -6.49 -6.96
C LEU A 414 -1.18 -5.68 -6.80
N ASN A 415 -1.10 -4.53 -7.47
CA ASN A 415 -0.11 -3.53 -7.11
C ASN A 415 -0.63 -2.66 -5.97
N GLY A 416 -0.18 -2.95 -4.75
CA GLY A 416 -0.51 -2.22 -3.53
C GLY A 416 0.57 -1.20 -3.12
N SER A 417 1.37 -0.74 -4.09
CA SER A 417 2.35 0.33 -3.92
C SER A 417 1.67 1.71 -3.99
N ASP A 418 2.24 2.72 -3.33
CA ASP A 418 1.69 4.07 -3.35
C ASP A 418 1.86 4.74 -4.73
N SER A 419 3.08 4.66 -5.30
CA SER A 419 3.43 5.39 -6.53
C SER A 419 4.06 4.51 -7.61
N ARG A 420 4.54 3.31 -7.25
CA ARG A 420 5.37 2.50 -8.15
C ARG A 420 4.55 1.76 -9.20
N PHE A 421 4.85 1.98 -10.47
CA PHE A 421 4.45 1.10 -11.57
C PHE A 421 5.38 -0.11 -11.63
N LEU A 422 4.82 -1.29 -11.87
CA LEU A 422 5.57 -2.54 -11.94
C LEU A 422 5.47 -3.14 -13.35
N ILE A 423 6.60 -3.62 -13.86
CA ILE A 423 6.65 -4.48 -15.05
C ILE A 423 7.16 -5.83 -14.57
N LEU A 424 6.25 -6.78 -14.38
CA LEU A 424 6.58 -8.12 -13.91
C LEU A 424 7.08 -8.98 -15.06
N GLN A 425 8.16 -9.73 -14.84
CA GLN A 425 8.76 -10.61 -15.84
C GLN A 425 9.53 -11.74 -15.16
N ASN A 426 9.21 -12.99 -15.50
CA ASN A 426 10.02 -14.13 -15.06
C ASN A 426 11.39 -14.14 -15.76
N ASP A 427 12.46 -14.43 -15.03
CA ASP A 427 13.83 -14.58 -15.54
C ASP A 427 13.99 -15.74 -16.55
N ASN A 428 13.14 -16.74 -16.44
CA ASN A 428 13.08 -17.89 -17.33
C ASN A 428 12.12 -17.72 -18.52
N HIS A 429 11.53 -16.54 -18.69
CA HIS A 429 10.60 -16.20 -19.77
C HIS A 429 9.33 -17.05 -19.85
N LEU A 430 8.86 -17.63 -18.73
CA LEU A 430 7.51 -18.22 -18.72
C LEU A 430 6.46 -17.13 -19.00
N PRO A 431 5.51 -17.38 -19.91
CA PRO A 431 4.47 -16.42 -20.24
C PRO A 431 3.45 -16.31 -19.11
N PHE A 432 2.92 -15.10 -18.94
CA PHE A 432 1.70 -14.84 -18.20
C PHE A 432 0.50 -15.00 -19.13
N TRP A 433 -0.44 -15.87 -18.77
CA TRP A 433 -1.75 -15.93 -19.43
C TRP A 433 -2.74 -15.08 -18.64
N GLN A 434 -2.86 -13.80 -18.97
CA GLN A 434 -3.84 -12.93 -18.33
C GLN A 434 -5.24 -13.35 -18.76
N ILE A 435 -6.07 -13.69 -17.79
CA ILE A 435 -7.47 -14.09 -17.99
C ILE A 435 -8.45 -13.05 -17.46
N GLY A 436 -8.00 -12.13 -16.60
CA GLY A 436 -8.83 -11.08 -16.03
C GLY A 436 -8.05 -9.82 -15.66
N ALA A 437 -8.79 -8.74 -15.50
CA ALA A 437 -8.33 -7.43 -15.05
C ALA A 437 -9.22 -6.95 -13.88
N ASP A 438 -9.20 -5.65 -13.58
CA ASP A 438 -9.92 -5.03 -12.46
C ASP A 438 -11.41 -5.41 -12.34
N GLY A 439 -12.11 -5.48 -13.48
CA GLY A 439 -13.55 -5.71 -13.57
C GLY A 439 -13.97 -7.16 -13.83
N GLY A 440 -13.04 -8.11 -13.76
CA GLY A 440 -13.28 -9.55 -13.96
C GLY A 440 -12.59 -10.09 -15.21
N PHE A 441 -13.12 -11.18 -15.77
CA PHE A 441 -12.51 -11.84 -16.92
C PHE A 441 -12.43 -10.95 -18.17
N LEU A 442 -11.34 -11.13 -18.90
CA LEU A 442 -11.18 -10.64 -20.27
C LEU A 442 -12.10 -11.43 -21.21
N PRO A 443 -12.44 -10.89 -22.39
CA PRO A 443 -13.19 -11.64 -23.40
C PRO A 443 -12.49 -12.93 -23.85
N ALA A 444 -11.16 -12.98 -23.80
CA ALA A 444 -10.34 -14.16 -24.03
C ALA A 444 -9.00 -14.04 -23.27
N PRO A 445 -8.33 -15.15 -22.93
CA PRO A 445 -6.98 -15.12 -22.37
C PRO A 445 -5.98 -14.42 -23.31
N VAL A 446 -5.07 -13.64 -22.74
CA VAL A 446 -4.00 -12.95 -23.45
C VAL A 446 -2.65 -13.45 -22.94
N GLN A 447 -1.80 -13.93 -23.85
CA GLN A 447 -0.43 -14.32 -23.52
C GLN A 447 0.47 -13.09 -23.50
N LEU A 448 1.22 -12.91 -22.41
CA LEU A 448 2.12 -11.78 -22.18
C LEU A 448 3.49 -12.27 -21.71
N ASP A 449 4.56 -11.73 -22.28
CA ASP A 449 5.92 -11.96 -21.78
C ASP A 449 6.25 -11.07 -20.58
N ARG A 450 5.55 -9.93 -20.47
CA ARG A 450 5.68 -8.93 -19.40
C ARG A 450 4.31 -8.41 -19.02
N LEU A 451 4.08 -8.20 -17.74
CA LEU A 451 2.84 -7.66 -17.21
C LEU A 451 3.09 -6.29 -16.57
N LEU A 452 2.62 -5.23 -17.24
CA LEU A 452 2.57 -3.88 -16.65
C LEU A 452 1.37 -3.82 -15.69
N ILE A 453 1.61 -3.34 -14.48
CA ILE A 453 0.56 -3.14 -13.46
C ILE A 453 0.85 -1.85 -12.67
N ALA A 454 -0.02 -0.86 -12.80
CA ALA A 454 0.01 0.43 -12.10
C ALA A 454 -0.59 0.30 -10.69
N PRO A 455 -0.35 1.28 -9.79
CA PRO A 455 -0.99 1.30 -8.47
C PRO A 455 -2.50 1.06 -8.54
N ALA A 456 -3.02 0.22 -7.64
CA ALA A 456 -4.40 -0.24 -7.55
C ALA A 456 -4.91 -1.17 -8.66
N GLU A 457 -4.16 -1.39 -9.75
CA GLU A 457 -4.55 -2.36 -10.78
C GLU A 457 -4.43 -3.80 -10.27
N ARG A 458 -5.30 -4.67 -10.78
CA ARG A 458 -5.29 -6.11 -10.56
C ARG A 458 -5.17 -6.86 -11.87
N ALA A 459 -4.44 -7.97 -11.84
CA ALA A 459 -4.35 -8.90 -12.95
C ALA A 459 -4.60 -10.33 -12.46
N ASP A 460 -5.54 -11.02 -13.10
CA ASP A 460 -5.81 -12.45 -12.88
C ASP A 460 -5.09 -13.24 -13.96
N VAL A 461 -4.08 -14.01 -13.56
CA VAL A 461 -3.08 -14.57 -14.47
C VAL A 461 -2.87 -16.05 -14.20
N ILE A 462 -2.71 -16.83 -15.27
CA ILE A 462 -2.24 -18.21 -15.18
C ILE A 462 -0.76 -18.27 -15.55
N VAL A 463 0.04 -18.95 -14.72
CA VAL A 463 1.42 -19.35 -15.02
C VAL A 463 1.49 -20.87 -15.02
N ASP A 464 2.08 -21.45 -16.06
CA ASP A 464 2.16 -22.90 -16.24
C ASP A 464 3.57 -23.42 -15.92
N PHE A 465 3.72 -24.07 -14.76
CA PHE A 465 4.96 -24.69 -14.34
C PHE A 465 5.04 -26.19 -14.70
N SER A 466 4.05 -26.74 -15.43
CA SER A 466 3.92 -28.19 -15.65
C SER A 466 5.13 -28.79 -16.38
N ASN A 467 5.79 -28.01 -17.24
CA ASN A 467 6.95 -28.45 -18.03
C ASN A 467 8.29 -27.89 -17.49
N VAL A 468 8.28 -27.24 -16.33
CA VAL A 468 9.50 -26.73 -15.69
C VAL A 468 10.18 -27.88 -14.96
N PRO A 469 11.48 -28.15 -15.19
CA PRO A 469 12.20 -29.20 -14.47
C PRO A 469 12.17 -29.00 -12.96
N VAL A 470 11.94 -30.08 -12.20
CA VAL A 470 11.98 -30.04 -10.74
C VAL A 470 13.36 -29.55 -10.26
N GLY A 471 13.36 -28.63 -9.30
CA GLY A 471 14.58 -28.00 -8.78
C GLY A 471 14.98 -26.72 -9.52
N THR A 472 14.26 -26.31 -10.56
CA THR A 472 14.45 -24.99 -11.19
C THR A 472 13.97 -23.90 -10.24
N GLU A 473 14.81 -22.89 -10.01
CA GLU A 473 14.44 -21.64 -9.35
C GLU A 473 14.10 -20.60 -10.42
N ILE A 474 13.04 -19.83 -10.19
CA ILE A 474 12.53 -18.82 -11.11
C ILE A 474 12.33 -17.55 -10.30
N VAL A 475 12.95 -16.46 -10.74
CA VAL A 475 12.76 -15.13 -10.15
C VAL A 475 11.72 -14.36 -10.96
N LEU A 476 10.74 -13.79 -10.26
CA LEU A 476 9.68 -12.93 -10.80
C LEU A 476 10.04 -11.45 -10.68
#